data_AF-A0A1G3BS28-F1
#
_entry.id   AF-A0A1G3BS28-F1
#
_cell.length_a   1.000
_cell.length_b   1.000
_cell.length_c   1.000
_cell.angle_alpha   90.00
_cell.angle_beta   90.00
_cell.angle_gamma   90.00
#
_symmetry.space_group_name_H-M   'P 1'
#
loop_
_entity.id
_entity.type
_entity.pdbx_description
1 polymer ?
#
loop_
_entity_poly.entity_id
_entity_poly.type
_entity_poly.pdbx_seq_one_letter_code
_entity_poly.pdbx_strand_id
1 'polypeptide(L)'
;MLDIKTLETWLWDGACSIRGAVDAPKFKDYILPLIFIKRISDVFEDELKRLSDEFGDERVAYDLAQKDHKLVRFFIPRSSTWHEIRKKTKNIGQEITNAIRAIAKKNFSVNPISFSRK
;
A
#
# COMPACT_ATOMS: atom_id res chain seq x y z
N MET A 1 17.86 8.05 -17.77
CA MET A 1 17.21 6.74 -17.55
C MET A 1 17.69 6.24 -16.20
N LEU A 2 16.80 6.00 -15.23
CA LEU A 2 17.18 5.52 -13.90
C LEU A 2 17.70 4.08 -14.04
N ASP A 3 18.97 3.85 -13.75
CA ASP A 3 19.59 2.52 -13.74
C ASP A 3 19.21 1.76 -12.47
N ILE A 4 18.98 0.45 -12.58
CA ILE A 4 18.53 -0.41 -11.47
C ILE A 4 19.53 -0.34 -10.31
N LYS A 5 20.83 -0.30 -10.61
CA LYS A 5 21.87 -0.15 -9.57
C LYS A 5 21.76 1.17 -8.83
N THR A 6 21.40 2.25 -9.52
CA THR A 6 21.23 3.57 -8.89
C THR A 6 20.03 3.58 -7.96
N LEU A 7 18.93 2.92 -8.37
CA LEU A 7 17.75 2.75 -7.52
C LEU A 7 18.05 1.88 -6.29
N GLU A 8 18.81 0.79 -6.47
CA GLU A 8 19.28 -0.05 -5.35
C GLU A 8 20.13 0.74 -4.36
N THR A 9 21.07 1.56 -4.85
CA THR A 9 21.89 2.44 -4.01
C THR A 9 21.04 3.44 -3.24
N TRP A 10 20.10 4.12 -3.88
CA TRP A 10 19.22 5.08 -3.18
C TRP A 10 18.29 4.42 -2.17
N LEU A 11 17.79 3.23 -2.48
CA LEU A 11 17.03 2.42 -1.53
C LEU A 11 17.90 2.00 -0.34
N TRP A 12 19.16 1.63 -0.58
CA TRP A 12 20.13 1.27 0.45
C TRP A 12 20.59 2.47 1.30
N ASP A 13 20.73 3.65 0.72
CA ASP A 13 21.13 4.86 1.44
C ASP A 13 19.97 5.43 2.26
N GLY A 14 18.75 5.39 1.71
CA GLY A 14 17.52 5.67 2.43
C GLY A 14 17.30 4.66 3.57
N ALA A 15 17.62 3.38 3.33
CA ALA A 15 17.65 2.36 4.36
C ALA A 15 18.58 2.73 5.50
N CYS A 16 19.84 3.02 5.18
CA CYS A 16 20.88 3.36 6.14
C CYS A 16 20.51 4.59 6.96
N SER A 17 19.83 5.57 6.34
CA SER A 17 19.34 6.79 7.00
C SER A 17 18.21 6.53 8.01
N ILE A 18 17.38 5.51 7.77
CA ILE A 18 16.29 5.10 8.69
C ILE A 18 16.79 4.08 9.73
N ARG A 19 17.93 3.42 9.47
CA ARG A 19 18.33 2.16 10.11
C ARG A 19 18.62 2.26 11.61
N GLY A 20 19.36 3.27 12.08
CA GLY A 20 19.92 3.22 13.44
C GLY A 20 20.47 1.82 13.83
N ALA A 21 20.34 1.46 15.11
CA ALA A 21 20.69 0.18 15.78
C ALA A 21 20.19 -1.16 15.20
N VAL A 22 19.56 -1.24 14.02
CA VAL A 22 18.80 -2.44 13.61
C VAL A 22 19.54 -3.23 12.51
N ASP A 23 19.85 -4.49 12.84
CA ASP A 23 20.55 -5.47 12.01
C ASP A 23 20.08 -5.53 10.55
N ALA A 24 21.04 -5.47 9.62
CA ALA A 24 20.84 -5.40 8.16
C ALA A 24 19.89 -6.47 7.55
N PRO A 25 19.77 -7.72 8.06
CA PRO A 25 18.81 -8.69 7.56
C PRO A 25 17.34 -8.30 7.75
N LYS A 26 17.00 -7.63 8.86
CA LYS A 26 15.62 -7.23 9.19
C LYS A 26 15.11 -6.09 8.30
N PHE A 27 16.00 -5.35 7.64
CA PHE A 27 15.61 -4.25 6.77
C PHE A 27 14.79 -4.70 5.54
N LYS A 28 15.12 -5.88 4.98
CA LYS A 28 14.38 -6.45 3.85
C LYS A 28 12.89 -6.63 4.18
N ASP A 29 12.61 -6.98 5.44
CA ASP A 29 11.25 -7.18 5.93
C ASP A 29 10.45 -5.86 6.08
N TYR A 30 11.10 -4.70 6.07
CA TYR A 30 10.44 -3.38 6.12
C TYR A 30 10.35 -2.70 4.76
N ILE A 31 11.39 -2.81 3.93
CA ILE A 31 11.42 -2.14 2.63
C ILE A 31 10.48 -2.79 1.61
N LEU A 32 10.35 -4.13 1.64
CA LEU A 32 9.48 -4.85 0.72
C LEU A 32 8.00 -4.49 0.93
N PRO A 33 7.45 -4.50 2.18
CA PRO A 33 6.09 -4.01 2.41
C PRO A 33 5.88 -2.55 2.00
N LEU A 34 6.85 -1.67 2.23
CA LEU A 34 6.76 -0.25 1.85
C LEU A 34 6.66 -0.07 0.34
N ILE A 35 7.55 -0.71 -0.42
CA ILE A 35 7.55 -0.65 -1.88
C ILE A 35 6.26 -1.27 -2.43
N PHE A 36 5.80 -2.37 -1.84
CA PHE A 36 4.57 -3.03 -2.24
C PHE A 36 3.35 -2.12 -2.07
N ILE A 37 3.20 -1.46 -0.91
CA ILE A 37 2.12 -0.50 -0.66
C ILE A 37 2.20 0.69 -1.62
N LYS A 38 3.40 1.24 -1.84
CA LYS A 38 3.59 2.32 -2.81
C LYS A 38 3.12 1.90 -4.20
N ARG A 39 3.55 0.72 -4.67
CA ARG A 39 3.19 0.23 -5.99
C ARG A 39 1.69 0.02 -6.15
N ILE A 40 1.02 -0.55 -5.16
CA ILE A 40 -0.44 -0.76 -5.20
C ILE A 40 -1.17 0.58 -5.13
N SER A 41 -0.70 1.52 -4.30
CA SER A 41 -1.26 2.87 -4.23
C SER A 41 -1.17 3.59 -5.56
N ASP A 42 -0.03 3.52 -6.25
CA ASP A 42 0.15 4.15 -7.56
C ASP A 42 -0.82 3.60 -8.61
N VAL A 43 -0.97 2.28 -8.66
CA VAL A 43 -1.90 1.63 -9.59
C VAL A 43 -3.34 2.05 -9.29
N PHE A 44 -3.72 2.10 -8.01
CA PHE A 44 -5.06 2.51 -7.61
C PHE A 44 -5.33 3.99 -7.90
N GLU A 45 -4.36 4.88 -7.67
CA GLU A 45 -4.46 6.31 -8.00
C GLU A 45 -4.60 6.52 -9.53
N ASP A 46 -3.83 5.78 -10.34
CA ASP A 46 -3.96 5.80 -11.80
C ASP A 46 -5.35 5.30 -12.28
N GLU A 47 -5.86 4.24 -11.66
CA GLU A 47 -7.19 3.68 -11.98
C GLU A 47 -8.31 4.64 -11.54
N LEU A 48 -8.22 5.23 -10.35
CA LEU A 48 -9.14 6.28 -9.90
C LEU A 48 -9.12 7.48 -10.82
N LYS A 49 -7.95 7.90 -11.29
CA LYS A 49 -7.83 9.01 -12.23
C LYS A 49 -8.56 8.70 -13.53
N ARG A 50 -8.39 7.49 -14.08
CA ARG A 50 -9.11 7.07 -15.30
C ARG A 50 -10.62 7.07 -15.11
N LEU A 51 -11.09 6.54 -13.98
CA LEU A 51 -12.50 6.57 -13.63
C LEU A 51 -12.98 8.01 -13.45
N SER A 52 -12.19 8.91 -12.86
CA SER A 52 -12.55 10.32 -12.73
C SER A 52 -12.58 11.04 -14.08
N ASP A 53 -11.72 10.67 -15.02
CA ASP A 53 -11.73 11.22 -16.38
C ASP A 53 -13.00 10.76 -17.15
N GLU A 54 -13.56 9.59 -16.83
CA GLU A 54 -14.81 9.05 -17.40
C GLU A 54 -16.08 9.58 -16.73
N PHE A 55 -16.09 9.67 -15.39
CA PHE A 55 -17.25 10.04 -14.58
C PHE A 55 -17.25 11.50 -14.10
N GLY A 56 -16.18 12.25 -14.40
CA GLY A 56 -16.06 13.70 -14.18
C GLY A 56 -15.64 14.14 -12.77
N ASP A 57 -15.54 13.23 -11.79
CA ASP A 57 -15.17 13.58 -10.41
C ASP A 57 -14.46 12.42 -9.68
N GLU A 58 -13.40 12.75 -8.94
CA GLU A 58 -12.57 11.78 -8.21
C GLU A 58 -13.29 11.17 -6.98
N ARG A 59 -14.17 11.93 -6.32
CA ARG A 59 -14.99 11.40 -5.22
C ARG A 59 -16.01 10.41 -5.74
N VAL A 60 -16.65 10.72 -6.87
CA VAL A 60 -17.56 9.80 -7.55
C VAL A 60 -16.81 8.53 -7.98
N ALA A 61 -15.63 8.66 -8.59
CA ALA A 61 -14.79 7.53 -8.96
C ALA A 61 -14.43 6.65 -7.75
N TYR A 62 -14.07 7.26 -6.62
CA TYR A 62 -13.79 6.54 -5.38
C TYR A 62 -15.02 5.81 -4.84
N ASP A 63 -16.18 6.47 -4.79
CA ASP A 63 -17.42 5.88 -4.29
C ASP A 63 -17.90 4.74 -5.18
N LEU A 64 -17.71 4.84 -6.49
CA LEU A 64 -17.94 3.76 -7.44
C LEU A 64 -16.99 2.58 -7.19
N ALA A 65 -15.69 2.84 -7.10
CA ALA A 65 -14.70 1.81 -6.79
C ALA A 65 -14.91 1.15 -5.42
N GLN A 66 -15.51 1.88 -4.46
CA GLN A 66 -15.88 1.35 -3.15
C GLN A 66 -17.13 0.46 -3.20
N LYS A 67 -18.10 0.77 -4.07
CA LYS A 67 -19.32 -0.03 -4.26
C LYS A 67 -19.06 -1.26 -5.11
N ASP A 68 -18.27 -1.11 -6.17
CA ASP A 68 -17.87 -2.17 -7.07
C ASP A 68 -16.34 -2.23 -7.16
N HIS A 69 -15.76 -3.10 -6.35
CA HIS A 69 -14.32 -3.35 -6.33
C HIS A 69 -13.80 -3.93 -7.65
N LYS A 70 -14.65 -4.34 -8.61
CA LYS A 70 -14.19 -4.82 -9.93
C LYS A 70 -13.74 -3.71 -10.87
N LEU A 71 -14.11 -2.45 -10.56
CA LEU A 71 -13.70 -1.28 -11.35
C LEU A 71 -12.21 -0.95 -11.19
N VAL A 72 -11.58 -1.50 -10.15
CA VAL A 72 -10.16 -1.34 -9.82
C VAL A 72 -9.54 -2.70 -9.54
N ARG A 73 -8.23 -2.86 -9.68
CA ARG A 73 -7.59 -4.15 -9.34
C ARG A 73 -7.57 -4.42 -7.84
N PHE A 74 -7.31 -3.35 -7.08
CA PHE A 74 -7.28 -3.39 -5.62
C PHE A 74 -7.91 -2.12 -5.08
N PHE A 75 -8.96 -2.27 -4.28
CA PHE A 75 -9.54 -1.15 -3.56
C PHE A 75 -8.67 -0.79 -2.34
N ILE A 76 -8.29 0.49 -2.23
CA ILE A 76 -7.52 1.01 -1.10
C ILE A 76 -8.39 1.97 -0.28
N PRO A 77 -8.57 1.73 1.03
CA PRO A 77 -9.16 2.71 1.93
C PRO A 77 -8.36 4.02 1.93
N ARG A 78 -9.01 5.19 1.98
CA ARG A 78 -8.30 6.49 2.01
C ARG A 78 -7.23 6.57 3.10
N SER A 79 -7.52 6.01 4.28
CA SER A 79 -6.60 5.95 5.43
C SER A 79 -5.35 5.09 5.20
N SER A 80 -5.37 4.23 4.19
CA SER A 80 -4.31 3.27 3.85
C SER A 80 -3.60 3.61 2.54
N THR A 81 -3.89 4.77 1.96
CA THR A 81 -3.17 5.26 0.78
C THR A 81 -1.73 5.59 1.14
N TRP A 82 -0.84 5.50 0.16
CA TRP A 82 0.56 5.87 0.35
C TRP A 82 0.71 7.30 0.87
N HIS A 83 -0.11 8.24 0.39
CA HIS A 83 -0.13 9.62 0.86
C HIS A 83 -0.36 9.72 2.38
N GLU A 84 -1.32 8.96 2.92
CA GLU A 84 -1.60 8.95 4.36
C GLU A 84 -0.50 8.26 5.17
N ILE A 85 0.07 7.17 4.64
CA ILE A 85 1.15 6.43 5.31
C ILE A 85 2.42 7.29 5.41
N ARG A 86 2.74 8.07 4.38
CA ARG A 86 3.89 8.98 4.34
C ARG A 86 3.84 10.09 5.39
N LYS A 87 2.65 10.45 5.86
CA LYS A 87 2.46 11.44 6.93
C LYS A 87 2.80 10.89 8.32
N LYS A 88 2.91 9.57 8.47
CA LYS A 88 3.17 8.92 9.76
C LYS A 88 4.66 8.97 10.09
N THR A 89 4.99 9.51 11.26
CA THR A 89 6.37 9.63 11.76
C THR A 89 6.65 8.76 12.99
N LYS A 90 5.62 8.13 13.57
CA LYS A 90 5.70 7.28 14.76
C LYS A 90 5.07 5.93 14.47
N ASN A 91 5.57 4.87 15.12
CA ASN A 91 5.04 3.51 15.02
C ASN A 91 4.89 3.01 13.57
N ILE A 92 5.81 3.40 12.68
CA ILE A 92 5.72 3.17 11.22
C ILE A 92 5.46 1.70 10.89
N GLY A 93 6.12 0.76 11.55
CA GLY A 93 5.89 -0.67 11.32
C GLY A 93 4.45 -1.11 11.62
N GLN A 94 3.85 -0.58 12.69
CA GLN A 94 2.46 -0.89 13.04
C GLN A 94 1.49 -0.23 12.05
N GLU A 95 1.76 1.01 11.62
CA GLU A 95 0.94 1.72 10.63
C GLU A 95 0.95 1.00 9.28
N ILE A 96 2.12 0.56 8.81
CA ILE A 96 2.28 -0.27 7.60
C ILE A 96 1.47 -1.56 7.72
N THR A 97 1.62 -2.26 8.85
CA THR A 97 0.90 -3.52 9.11
C THR A 97 -0.62 -3.31 9.11
N ASN A 98 -1.10 -2.23 9.72
CA ASN A 98 -2.51 -1.88 9.77
C ASN A 98 -3.05 -1.54 8.36
N ALA A 99 -2.29 -0.79 7.57
CA ALA A 99 -2.65 -0.45 6.21
C ALA A 99 -2.80 -1.71 5.33
N ILE A 100 -1.84 -2.63 5.40
CA ILE A 100 -1.87 -3.90 4.66
C ILE A 100 -3.10 -4.72 5.07
N ARG A 101 -3.38 -4.85 6.37
CA ARG A 101 -4.58 -5.57 6.84
C ARG A 101 -5.87 -4.93 6.35
N ALA A 102 -5.95 -3.61 6.34
CA ALA A 102 -7.13 -2.88 5.86
C ALA A 102 -7.34 -3.09 4.35
N ILE A 103 -6.28 -3.04 3.55
CA ILE A 103 -6.31 -3.35 2.12
C ILE A 103 -6.72 -4.81 1.91
N ALA A 104 -6.10 -5.74 2.65
CA ALA A 104 -6.43 -7.17 2.54
C ALA A 104 -7.90 -7.44 2.86
N LYS A 105 -8.43 -6.86 3.94
CA LYS A 105 -9.84 -7.01 4.34
C LYS A 105 -10.84 -6.52 3.28
N LYS A 106 -10.46 -5.52 2.47
CA LYS A 106 -11.32 -4.98 1.41
C LYS A 106 -11.27 -5.81 0.13
N ASN A 107 -10.14 -6.43 -0.18
CA ASN A 107 -9.93 -7.11 -1.47
C ASN A 107 -10.08 -8.62 -1.38
N PHE A 108 -9.76 -9.19 -0.23
CA PHE A 108 -9.87 -10.61 0.04
C PHE A 108 -10.89 -10.78 1.16
N SER A 109 -12.12 -11.07 0.78
CA SER A 109 -13.10 -11.62 1.71
C SER A 109 -12.56 -12.97 2.19
N VAL A 110 -11.78 -12.96 3.27
CA VAL A 110 -11.61 -14.16 4.08
C VAL A 110 -12.99 -14.46 4.64
N ASN A 111 -13.71 -15.36 3.99
CA ASN A 111 -14.68 -16.19 4.69
C ASN A 111 -13.92 -16.74 5.90
N PRO A 112 -14.36 -16.50 7.14
CA PRO A 112 -13.77 -17.18 8.27
C PRO A 112 -14.01 -18.66 8.00
N ILE A 113 -12.96 -19.36 7.60
CA ILE A 113 -12.97 -20.81 7.51
C ILE A 113 -13.26 -21.21 8.95
N SER A 114 -14.48 -21.67 9.21
CA SER A 114 -14.88 -22.23 10.48
C SER A 114 -13.98 -23.42 10.75
N PHE A 115 -12.90 -23.20 11.49
CA PHE A 115 -12.16 -24.26 12.15
C PHE A 115 -13.10 -24.83 13.21
N SER A 116 -13.99 -25.71 12.77
CA SER A 116 -14.67 -26.66 13.64
C SER A 116 -13.59 -27.56 14.21
N ARG A 117 -13.16 -27.25 15.44
CA ARG A 117 -12.36 -28.18 16.25
C ARG A 117 -13.18 -29.46 16.41
N LYS A 118 -12.74 -30.53 15.77
CA LYS A 118 -12.97 -31.89 16.25
C LYS A 118 -11.71 -32.36 16.97
#